data_AF-A0A9X8EE53-F1
#
_entry.id   AF-A0A9X8EE53-F1
#
_cell.length_a   1.000
_cell.length_b   1.000
_cell.length_c   1.000
_cell.angle_alpha   90.00
_cell.angle_beta   90.00
_cell.angle_gamma   90.00
#
_symmetry.space_group_name_H-M   'P 1'
#
loop_
_entity.id
_entity.type
_entity.pdbx_description
1 polymer ?
#
loop_
_entity_poly.entity_id
_entity_poly.type
_entity_poly.pdbx_seq_one_letter_code
_entity_poly.pdbx_strand_id
1 'polypeptide(L)'
;MQVTIYVNHPDAGSLSKDKIHMKWTPTSLSLDITFEGEDVRSLVIPTLYAEIGDVKYKAKKDAIAFVLLKKDPQITWKSLNGAAKNIDDHIQYDDSLYD
;
A
#
# COMPACT_ATOMS: atom_id res chain seq x y z
N MET A 1 3.88 -7.59 -12.37
CA MET A 1 2.78 -6.63 -12.14
C MET A 1 2.94 -6.06 -10.72
N GLN A 2 2.77 -4.75 -10.51
CA GLN A 2 3.14 -4.06 -9.25
C GLN A 2 2.00 -3.17 -8.74
N VAL A 3 2.08 -2.76 -7.48
CA VAL A 3 1.25 -1.69 -6.88
C VAL A 3 2.18 -0.58 -6.43
N THR A 4 1.78 0.68 -6.59
CA THR A 4 2.59 1.83 -6.17
C THR A 4 1.82 2.73 -5.23
N ILE A 5 2.40 3.00 -4.07
CA ILE A 5 1.90 3.95 -3.07
C ILE A 5 2.69 5.23 -3.24
N TYR A 6 1.99 6.36 -3.37
CA TYR A 6 2.61 7.68 -3.45
C TYR A 6 2.36 8.44 -2.15
N VAL A 7 3.43 8.91 -1.53
CA VAL A 7 3.37 9.84 -0.40
C VAL A 7 3.85 11.19 -0.88
N ASN A 8 2.92 12.13 -1.07
CA ASN A 8 3.23 13.47 -1.56
C ASN A 8 3.71 14.36 -0.42
N HIS A 9 4.88 14.95 -0.57
CA HIS A 9 5.47 15.89 0.40
C HIS A 9 6.46 16.82 -0.33
N PRO A 10 6.44 18.15 -0.11
CA PRO A 10 7.35 19.09 -0.77
C PRO A 10 8.84 18.74 -0.61
N ASP A 11 9.21 18.21 0.56
CA ASP A 11 10.60 17.84 0.88
C ASP A 11 10.96 16.38 0.56
N ALA A 12 10.11 15.65 -0.16
CA ALA A 12 10.33 14.25 -0.50
C ALA A 12 11.66 14.02 -1.24
N GLY A 13 12.05 14.95 -2.12
CA GLY A 13 13.25 14.81 -2.94
C GLY A 13 14.58 14.97 -2.19
N SER A 14 14.54 15.64 -1.04
CA SER A 14 15.70 15.90 -0.18
C SER A 14 15.77 14.99 1.04
N LEU A 15 14.80 14.08 1.19
CA LEU A 15 14.71 13.23 2.37
C LEU A 15 15.84 12.18 2.40
N SER A 16 16.57 12.14 3.51
CA SER A 16 17.61 11.14 3.73
C SER A 16 17.02 9.74 3.97
N LYS A 17 17.75 8.69 3.57
CA LYS A 17 17.25 7.30 3.62
C LYS A 17 16.97 6.80 5.03
N ASP A 18 17.70 7.28 6.04
CA ASP A 18 17.51 6.94 7.46
C ASP A 18 16.20 7.49 8.03
N LYS A 19 15.54 8.42 7.34
CA LYS A 19 14.24 8.96 7.72
C LYS A 19 13.06 8.14 7.22
N ILE A 20 13.32 7.09 6.43
CA ILE A 20 12.31 6.18 5.89
C ILE A 20 12.52 4.82 6.54
N HIS A 21 11.61 4.46 7.45
CA HIS A 21 11.57 3.14 8.05
C HIS A 21 10.47 2.32 7.41
N MET A 22 10.84 1.19 6.82
CA MET A 22 9.90 0.30 6.15
C MET A 22 10.08 -1.11 6.67
N LYS A 23 8.98 -1.73 7.09
CA LYS A 23 8.92 -3.15 7.45
C LYS A 23 7.80 -3.78 6.65
N TRP A 24 8.06 -4.96 6.10
CA TRP A 24 7.05 -5.68 5.35
C TRP A 24 7.19 -7.18 5.56
N THR A 25 6.08 -7.87 5.36
CA THR A 25 5.99 -9.33 5.24
C THR A 25 5.30 -9.64 3.91
N PRO A 26 5.16 -10.90 3.50
CA PRO A 26 4.38 -11.21 2.31
C PRO A 26 2.98 -10.60 2.30
N THR A 27 2.36 -10.36 3.46
CA THR A 27 0.97 -9.89 3.55
C THR A 27 0.80 -8.58 4.32
N SER A 28 1.86 -7.90 4.74
CA SER A 28 1.73 -6.66 5.52
C SER A 28 2.80 -5.63 5.18
N LEU A 29 2.48 -4.36 5.44
CA LEU A 29 3.38 -3.23 5.24
C LEU A 29 3.23 -2.23 6.39
N SER A 30 4.35 -1.80 6.94
CA SER A 30 4.47 -0.64 7.84
C SER A 30 5.48 0.32 7.25
N LEU A 31 5.08 1.58 7.12
CA LEU A 31 5.89 2.69 6.66
C LEU A 31 5.84 3.79 7.72
N ASP A 32 7.01 4.29 8.10
CA ASP A 32 7.17 5.49 8.92
C ASP A 32 8.17 6.41 8.23
N ILE A 33 7.75 7.64 7.98
CA ILE A 33 8.53 8.65 7.26
C ILE A 33 8.59 9.89 8.14
N THR A 34 9.80 10.36 8.43
CA THR A 34 10.01 11.55 9.27
C THR A 34 10.61 12.67 8.43
N PHE A 35 9.81 13.67 8.09
CA PHE A 35 10.26 14.90 7.45
C PHE A 35 10.80 15.89 8.49
N GLU A 36 11.39 16.99 8.02
CA GLU A 36 11.85 18.07 8.90
C GLU A 36 10.66 18.76 9.60
N GLY A 37 10.93 19.41 10.74
CA GLY A 37 9.88 20.15 11.47
C GLY A 37 8.81 19.26 12.12
N GLU A 38 9.16 18.02 12.48
CA GLU A 38 8.29 17.06 13.17
C GLU A 38 7.08 16.55 12.34
N ASP A 39 7.05 16.75 11.01
CA ASP A 39 6.06 16.10 10.14
C ASP A 39 6.41 14.60 10.01
N VAL A 40 5.60 13.76 10.66
CA VAL A 40 5.70 12.30 10.59
C VAL A 40 4.50 11.74 9.85
N ARG A 41 4.77 10.91 8.84
CA ARG A 41 3.75 10.19 8.08
C ARG A 41 3.93 8.70 8.24
N SER A 42 2.90 8.07 8.82
CA SER A 42 2.88 6.64 9.06
C SER A 42 1.73 5.98 8.29
N LEU A 43 2.00 4.79 7.76
CA LEU A 43 1.01 3.93 7.12
C LEU A 43 1.22 2.49 7.56
N VAL A 44 0.21 1.90 8.17
CA VAL A 44 0.22 0.48 8.57
C VAL A 44 -0.91 -0.25 7.88
N ILE A 45 -0.57 -1.31 7.18
CA ILE A 45 -1.50 -2.20 6.48
C ILE A 45 -1.23 -3.61 7.00
N PRO A 46 -2.00 -4.07 8.01
CA PRO A 46 -1.80 -5.38 8.63
C PRO A 46 -2.06 -6.53 7.66
N THR A 47 -2.95 -6.33 6.69
CA THR A 47 -3.31 -7.33 5.68
C THR A 47 -3.45 -6.65 4.33
N LEU A 48 -2.52 -6.93 3.42
CA LEU A 48 -2.55 -6.51 2.03
C LEU A 48 -3.57 -7.33 1.25
N TYR A 49 -4.03 -6.79 0.12
CA TYR A 49 -4.97 -7.50 -0.74
C TYR A 49 -4.39 -8.84 -1.24
N ALA A 50 -3.11 -8.93 -1.58
CA ALA A 50 -2.49 -10.21 -1.86
C ALA A 50 -1.02 -10.19 -1.48
N GLU A 51 -0.35 -11.34 -1.65
CA GLU A 51 1.06 -11.44 -1.30
C GLU A 51 1.96 -10.56 -2.18
N ILE A 52 2.96 -9.97 -1.54
CA ILE A 52 4.06 -9.24 -2.18
C ILE A 52 5.36 -10.03 -2.02
N GLY A 53 6.23 -9.96 -3.03
CA GLY A 53 7.54 -10.61 -3.03
C GLY A 53 8.69 -9.69 -2.65
N ASP A 54 8.52 -8.38 -2.84
CA ASP A 54 9.54 -7.37 -2.57
C ASP A 54 8.93 -5.96 -2.49
N VAL A 55 9.64 -5.03 -1.87
CA VAL A 55 9.27 -3.61 -1.79
C VAL A 55 10.48 -2.73 -2.05
N LYS A 56 10.33 -1.79 -2.98
CA LYS A 56 11.35 -0.78 -3.31
C LYS A 56 10.74 0.60 -3.16
N TYR A 57 11.58 1.62 -3.01
CA TYR A 57 11.10 3.00 -3.07
C TYR A 57 12.03 3.90 -3.86
N LYS A 58 11.48 5.02 -4.34
CA LYS A 58 12.22 6.09 -4.98
C LYS A 58 11.67 7.45 -4.55
N ALA A 59 12.54 8.29 -4.02
CA ALA A 59 12.25 9.69 -3.79
C ALA A 59 12.23 10.46 -5.13
N LYS A 60 11.22 11.31 -5.30
CA LYS A 60 11.09 12.32 -6.36
C LYS A 60 10.94 13.68 -5.68
N LYS A 61 11.01 14.76 -6.46
CA LYS A 61 10.96 16.15 -5.96
C LYS A 61 9.89 16.36 -4.89
N ASP A 62 8.67 15.92 -5.15
CA ASP A 62 7.46 16.21 -4.38
C ASP A 62 6.71 14.95 -3.90
N ALA A 63 7.27 13.76 -4.11
CA ALA A 63 6.66 12.51 -3.68
C ALA A 63 7.67 11.39 -3.48
N ILE A 64 7.35 10.47 -2.56
CA ILE A 64 8.04 9.19 -2.42
C ILE A 64 7.13 8.11 -3.00
N ALA A 65 7.66 7.36 -3.97
CA ALA A 65 6.94 6.25 -4.59
C ALA A 65 7.45 4.93 -4.00
N PHE A 66 6.59 4.21 -3.28
CA PHE A 66 6.82 2.86 -2.78
C PHE A 66 6.21 1.85 -3.73
N VAL A 67 7.03 1.01 -4.34
CA VAL A 67 6.64 -0.01 -5.31
C VAL A 67 6.62 -1.37 -4.62
N LEU A 68 5.42 -1.94 -4.51
CA LEU A 68 5.17 -3.28 -4.01
C LEU A 68 5.12 -4.24 -5.21
N LEU A 69 6.07 -5.16 -5.29
CA LEU A 69 6.08 -6.20 -6.32
C LEU A 69 5.15 -7.33 -5.88
N LYS A 70 4.09 -7.56 -6.66
CA LYS A 70 3.15 -8.66 -6.38
C LYS A 70 3.87 -10.00 -6.54
N LYS A 71 3.65 -10.92 -5.60
CA LYS A 71 4.18 -12.28 -5.70
C LYS A 71 3.54 -13.04 -6.85
N ASP A 72 2.21 -12.90 -7.01
CA ASP A 72 1.47 -13.39 -8.17
C ASP A 72 1.01 -12.21 -9.04
N PRO A 73 1.55 -12.05 -10.26
CA PRO A 73 1.17 -10.97 -11.14
C PRO A 73 -0.23 -11.11 -11.75
N GLN A 74 -0.84 -12.30 -11.74
CA GLN A 74 -2.18 -12.52 -12.31
C GLN A 74 -3.29 -11.98 -11.40
N ILE A 75 -3.01 -11.79 -10.11
CA ILE A 75 -3.98 -11.24 -9.16
C ILE A 75 -4.16 -9.75 -9.40
N THR A 76 -5.35 -9.37 -9.87
CA THR A 76 -5.77 -7.98 -9.95
C THR A 76 -6.15 -7.48 -8.55
N TRP A 77 -5.56 -6.35 -8.13
CA TRP A 77 -5.86 -5.78 -6.83
C TRP A 77 -6.97 -4.76 -7.01
N LYS A 78 -8.10 -4.96 -6.32
CA LYS A 78 -9.21 -4.00 -6.29
C LYS A 78 -9.07 -2.97 -5.16
N SER A 79 -8.26 -3.30 -4.17
CA SER A 79 -7.94 -2.46 -3.03
C SER A 79 -6.47 -2.67 -2.63
N LEU A 80 -5.99 -1.83 -1.71
CA LEU A 80 -4.70 -2.03 -1.06
C LEU A 80 -4.81 -2.98 0.15
N ASN A 81 -5.91 -2.90 0.91
CA ASN A 81 -6.17 -3.66 2.13
C ASN A 81 -7.01 -4.92 1.83
N GLY A 82 -6.59 -6.06 2.37
CA GLY A 82 -7.27 -7.35 2.28
C GLY A 82 -8.66 -7.41 2.90
N ALA A 83 -9.00 -6.50 3.83
CA ALA A 83 -10.36 -6.40 4.37
C ALA A 83 -11.43 -6.16 3.29
N ALA A 84 -11.06 -5.53 2.17
CA ALA A 84 -11.98 -5.29 1.07
C ALA A 84 -12.35 -6.56 0.28
N LYS A 85 -11.63 -7.67 0.45
CA LYS A 85 -12.03 -8.96 -0.16
C LYS A 85 -13.39 -9.42 0.34
N ASN A 86 -13.65 -9.20 1.63
CA ASN A 86 -14.87 -9.69 2.28
C ASN A 86 -16.12 -8.85 1.94
N ILE A 87 -15.95 -7.67 1.32
CA ILE A 87 -17.09 -6.83 0.88
C ILE A 87 -17.65 -7.33 -0.46
N ASP A 88 -16.79 -7.84 -1.35
CA ASP A 88 -17.22 -8.40 -2.64
C ASP A 88 -17.96 -9.76 -2.47
N ASP A 89 -17.59 -10.56 -1.46
CA ASP A 89 -18.18 -11.89 -1.20
C ASP A 89 -19.57 -11.84 -0.53
N HIS A 90 -20.12 -10.66 -0.24
CA HIS A 90 -21.40 -10.49 0.49
C HIS A 90 -22.51 -9.81 -0.31
N ILE A 91 -22.34 -9.55 -1.61
CA ILE A 91 -23.48 -9.25 -2.48
C ILE A 91 -24.09 -10.59 -2.93
N GLN A 92 -24.86 -11.22 -2.04
CA GLN A 92 -25.86 -12.19 -2.48
C GLN A 92 -26.98 -11.38 -3.14
N TYR A 93 -27.12 -11.52 -4.46
CA TYR A 93 -28.35 -11.10 -5.12
C TYR A 93 -29.45 -12.02 -4.60
N ASP A 94 -30.35 -11.45 -3.81
CA ASP A 94 -31.57 -12.12 -3.37
C ASP A 94 -32.52 -12.20 -4.57
N ASP A 95 -32.42 -13.30 -5.32
CA ASP A 95 -33.29 -13.58 -6.47
C ASP A 95 -34.75 -13.90 -6.05
N SER A 96 -35.10 -13.81 -4.76
CA SER A 96 -36.47 -14.07 -4.26
C SER A 96 -37.47 -12.93 -4.47
N LEU A 97 -37.09 -11.84 -5.16
CA LEU A 97 -37.99 -10.72 -5.48
C LEU A 97 -38.73 -10.88 -6.82
N TYR A 98 -38.58 -12.02 -7.50
CA TYR A 98 -39.33 -12.35 -8.73
C TYR A 98 -40.10 -13.67 -8.58
N ASP A 99 -40.99 -13.75 -7.59
CA ASP A 99 -42.12 -14.71 -7.56
C ASP A 99 -43.45 -13.97 -7.41
#